data_AF-A0A1X7L140-F1
#
_entry.id   AF-A0A1X7L140-F1
#
_cell.length_a   1.000
_cell.length_b   1.000
_cell.length_c   1.000
_cell.angle_alpha   90.00
_cell.angle_beta   90.00
_cell.angle_gamma   90.00
#
_symmetry.space_group_name_H-M   'P 1'
#
loop_
_entity.id
_entity.type
_entity.pdbx_description
1 polymer ?
#
loop_
_entity_poly.entity_id
_entity_poly.type
_entity_poly.pdbx_seq_one_letter_code
_entity_poly.pdbx_strand_id
1 'polypeptide(L)'
;MRKFCAWFFLLGLLASFVGCGSTKEIVLQTLEPSPVHITHKIKRIGIVHRSIRPEADEDETGLNRMVAAEEQWLSEQGRNAALTGLFNELLKDNRFETVKILDSIPQDILQLEMGNDSISWTSVENICNTYDVDAIFSMAFFDTETKITLKKTSMMQPNLMRVKVKVPAQELTLETLIENGWKIYYPNSKEIIDEIVFNDQVISKGKGTNPIEAYKAIEDRKETLVEQSKASGSNYGQRLLPFENSVERSYFARGTTNFEQASVLVESGDWQGASQLWQKELDNANSKIAGRACYNMAILNEINGDFRAAMDWASKSYKDHDIKDAMEYLDILEHRLFQNQILEQQVSR
;
A
#
# COMPACT_ATOMS: atom_id res chain seq x y z
N MET A 1 12.96 -33.95 51.60
CA MET A 1 13.36 -32.54 51.76
C MET A 1 14.31 -32.01 50.67
N ARG A 2 15.11 -32.81 49.96
CA ARG A 2 16.00 -32.32 48.88
C ARG A 2 15.33 -32.04 47.52
N LYS A 3 14.10 -32.53 47.27
CA LYS A 3 13.39 -32.31 45.99
C LYS A 3 12.57 -31.01 45.94
N PHE A 4 12.23 -30.42 47.08
CA PHE A 4 11.47 -29.16 47.14
C PHE A 4 12.38 -27.92 46.99
N CYS A 5 13.66 -27.98 47.37
CA CYS A 5 14.61 -26.88 47.15
C CYS A 5 15.02 -26.71 45.67
N ALA A 6 15.04 -27.79 44.90
CA ALA A 6 15.42 -27.73 43.48
C ALA A 6 14.35 -27.03 42.63
N TRP A 7 13.08 -27.11 43.02
CA TRP A 7 11.99 -26.50 42.26
C TRP A 7 11.86 -24.99 42.52
N PHE A 8 12.19 -24.53 43.73
CA PHE A 8 12.31 -23.09 44.03
C PHE A 8 13.50 -22.42 43.32
N PHE A 9 14.60 -23.15 43.13
CA PHE A 9 15.75 -22.63 42.36
C PHE A 9 15.47 -22.54 40.86
N LEU A 10 14.60 -23.40 40.31
CA LEU A 10 14.19 -23.35 38.90
C LEU A 10 13.12 -22.29 38.61
N LEU A 11 12.27 -21.96 39.59
CA LEU A 11 11.31 -20.85 39.49
C LEU A 11 11.95 -19.47 39.69
N GLY A 12 13.07 -19.38 40.42
CA GLY A 12 13.82 -18.13 40.59
C GLY A 12 14.65 -17.73 39.36
N LEU A 13 14.95 -18.68 38.46
CA LEU A 13 15.77 -18.41 37.26
C LEU A 13 14.94 -17.97 36.05
N LEU A 14 13.61 -18.19 36.07
CA LEU A 14 12.71 -17.78 34.98
C LEU A 14 12.19 -16.33 35.11
N ALA A 15 12.52 -15.62 36.20
CA ALA A 15 12.08 -14.25 36.45
C ALA A 15 13.10 -13.17 36.06
N SER A 16 14.23 -13.53 35.42
CA SER A 16 15.38 -12.61 35.21
C SER A 16 15.58 -12.14 33.76
N PHE A 17 14.60 -12.29 32.88
CA PHE A 17 14.69 -11.82 31.49
C PHE A 17 13.60 -10.81 31.08
N VAL A 18 13.15 -9.96 32.01
CA VAL A 18 12.62 -8.65 31.60
C VAL A 18 13.81 -7.69 31.55
N GLY A 19 14.59 -7.79 30.48
CA GLY A 19 15.59 -6.80 30.15
C GLY A 19 14.88 -5.47 29.91
N CYS A 20 14.92 -4.59 30.90
CA CYS A 20 14.40 -3.23 30.82
C CYS A 20 15.29 -2.48 29.82
N GLY A 21 14.88 -2.42 28.54
CA GLY A 21 15.65 -1.76 27.49
C GLY A 21 15.99 -0.32 27.86
N SER A 22 17.19 0.15 27.52
CA SER A 22 17.57 1.56 27.70
C SER A 22 16.98 2.48 26.64
N THR A 23 16.27 1.91 25.67
CA THR A 23 15.63 2.59 24.54
C THR A 23 14.10 2.53 24.67
N LYS A 24 13.44 3.50 24.04
CA LYS A 24 12.00 3.55 23.80
C LYS A 24 11.76 3.86 22.33
N GLU A 25 10.57 3.56 21.85
CA GLU A 25 10.16 3.82 20.47
C GLU A 25 9.20 4.99 20.40
N ILE A 26 9.27 5.72 19.29
CA ILE A 26 8.31 6.75 18.88
C ILE A 26 7.84 6.45 17.47
N VAL A 27 6.62 6.91 17.15
CA VAL A 27 6.10 6.86 15.79
C VAL A 27 6.20 8.27 15.19
N LEU A 28 6.91 8.38 14.08
CA LEU A 28 7.01 9.60 13.29
C LEU A 28 6.09 9.48 12.07
N GLN A 29 5.30 10.52 11.82
CA GLN A 29 4.59 10.67 10.54
C GLN A 29 5.54 11.35 9.57
N THR A 30 5.84 10.68 8.46
CA THR A 30 6.78 11.18 7.46
C THR A 30 6.13 11.19 6.10
N LEU A 31 6.38 12.24 5.32
CA LEU A 31 5.98 12.26 3.91
C LEU A 31 7.06 11.53 3.09
N GLU A 32 6.63 10.62 2.23
CA GLU A 32 7.48 9.90 1.28
C GLU A 32 7.10 10.28 -0.16
N PRO A 33 8.07 10.34 -1.08
CA PRO A 33 7.79 10.68 -2.48
C PRO A 33 6.95 9.61 -3.15
N SER A 34 6.26 10.00 -4.23
CA SER A 34 5.50 9.05 -5.04
C SER A 34 6.45 8.04 -5.69
N PRO A 35 6.14 6.73 -5.64
CA PRO A 35 6.95 5.71 -6.29
C PRO A 35 7.01 5.89 -7.81
N VAL A 36 5.99 6.52 -8.41
CA VAL A 36 5.98 6.87 -9.83
C VAL A 36 6.31 8.35 -10.00
N HIS A 37 7.40 8.64 -10.70
CA HIS A 37 7.83 10.01 -10.97
C HIS A 37 7.26 10.50 -12.31
N ILE A 38 6.34 11.46 -12.25
CA ILE A 38 5.80 12.14 -13.42
C ILE A 38 6.43 13.52 -13.55
N THR A 39 7.02 13.80 -14.70
CA THR A 39 7.62 15.11 -14.98
C THR A 39 6.56 16.21 -15.04
N HIS A 40 6.92 17.42 -14.57
CA HIS A 40 6.05 18.61 -14.63
C HIS A 40 5.60 19.02 -16.03
N LYS A 41 6.24 18.48 -17.08
CA LYS A 41 5.86 18.70 -18.48
C LYS A 41 4.56 17.98 -18.88
N ILE A 42 4.14 16.96 -18.12
CA ILE A 42 2.90 16.22 -18.38
C ILE A 42 1.76 16.92 -17.63
N LYS A 43 0.88 17.58 -18.38
CA LYS A 43 -0.28 18.31 -17.84
C LYS A 43 -1.61 17.76 -18.32
N ARG A 44 -1.63 17.17 -19.51
CA ARG A 44 -2.83 16.65 -20.17
C ARG A 44 -2.72 15.13 -20.27
N ILE A 45 -3.63 14.42 -19.65
CA ILE A 45 -3.62 12.95 -19.57
C ILE A 45 -4.77 12.36 -20.38
N GLY A 46 -4.44 11.37 -21.22
CA GLY A 46 -5.42 10.45 -21.79
C GLY A 46 -5.42 9.12 -21.05
N ILE A 47 -6.60 8.59 -20.73
CA ILE A 47 -6.78 7.24 -20.18
C ILE A 47 -7.38 6.37 -21.29
N VAL A 48 -6.74 5.25 -21.59
CA VAL A 48 -7.16 4.28 -22.59
C VAL A 48 -7.27 2.90 -21.98
N HIS A 49 -8.03 2.03 -22.62
CA HIS A 49 -8.08 0.63 -22.23
C HIS A 49 -7.98 -0.26 -23.46
N ARG A 50 -7.43 -1.46 -23.27
CA ARG A 50 -7.57 -2.52 -24.25
C ARG A 50 -8.91 -3.21 -24.03
N SER A 51 -9.64 -3.44 -25.12
CA SER A 51 -10.86 -4.25 -25.09
C SER A 51 -10.49 -5.65 -25.57
N ILE A 52 -10.11 -6.53 -24.65
CA ILE A 52 -10.05 -7.97 -24.92
C ILE A 52 -11.34 -8.54 -24.34
N ARG A 53 -12.22 -9.05 -25.21
CA ARG A 53 -13.41 -9.75 -24.75
C ARG A 53 -13.02 -11.21 -24.50
N PRO A 54 -13.24 -11.76 -23.31
CA PRO A 54 -13.09 -13.20 -23.10
C PRO A 54 -14.05 -13.94 -24.06
N GLU A 55 -13.56 -14.99 -24.70
CA GLU A 55 -14.42 -15.91 -25.46
C GLU A 55 -15.31 -16.67 -24.47
N ALA A 56 -16.62 -16.67 -24.71
CA ALA A 56 -17.55 -17.41 -23.86
C ALA A 56 -17.45 -18.90 -24.19
N ASP A 57 -17.19 -19.73 -23.18
CA ASP A 57 -17.17 -21.18 -23.33
C ASP A 57 -18.62 -21.71 -23.39
N GLU A 58 -19.02 -22.29 -24.52
CA GLU A 58 -20.43 -22.64 -24.81
C GLU A 58 -20.93 -23.87 -24.01
N ASP A 59 -20.03 -24.62 -23.38
CA ASP A 59 -20.31 -25.91 -22.72
C ASP A 59 -20.77 -25.79 -21.25
N GLU A 60 -20.82 -24.58 -20.69
CA GLU A 60 -21.17 -24.41 -19.28
C GLU A 60 -22.67 -24.58 -18.98
N THR A 61 -22.98 -25.32 -17.91
CA THR A 61 -24.37 -25.54 -17.45
C THR A 61 -24.56 -25.24 -15.97
N GLY A 62 -25.80 -24.88 -15.59
CA GLY A 62 -26.20 -24.69 -14.20
C GLY A 62 -25.50 -23.50 -13.53
N LEU A 63 -24.82 -23.78 -12.40
CA LEU A 63 -24.13 -22.76 -11.60
C LEU A 63 -22.94 -22.14 -12.36
N ASN A 64 -22.16 -22.94 -13.09
CA ASN A 64 -20.96 -22.45 -13.79
C ASN A 64 -21.35 -21.35 -14.79
N ARG A 65 -22.36 -21.61 -15.63
CA ARG A 65 -22.88 -20.62 -16.59
C ARG A 65 -23.31 -19.31 -15.94
N MET A 66 -23.86 -19.35 -14.73
CA MET A 66 -24.24 -18.14 -14.00
C MET A 66 -23.00 -17.35 -13.54
N VAL A 67 -21.97 -18.06 -13.09
CA VAL A 67 -20.69 -17.47 -12.69
C VAL A 67 -19.96 -16.89 -13.91
N ALA A 68 -19.82 -17.62 -15.01
CA ALA A 68 -19.19 -17.10 -16.24
C ALA A 68 -19.94 -15.89 -16.82
N ALA A 69 -21.27 -15.87 -16.76
CA ALA A 69 -22.04 -14.69 -17.16
C ALA A 69 -21.80 -13.48 -16.23
N GLU A 70 -21.57 -13.71 -14.94
CA GLU A 70 -21.19 -12.66 -13.99
C GLU A 70 -19.76 -12.16 -14.24
N GLU A 71 -18.82 -13.05 -14.56
CA GLU A 71 -17.45 -12.69 -14.92
C GLU A 71 -17.39 -11.87 -16.20
N GLN A 72 -18.13 -12.26 -17.24
CA GLN A 72 -18.22 -11.47 -18.48
C GLN A 72 -18.79 -10.07 -18.20
N TRP A 73 -19.84 -9.99 -17.39
CA TRP A 73 -20.41 -8.71 -16.94
C TRP A 73 -19.39 -7.89 -16.14
N LEU A 74 -18.63 -8.53 -15.24
CA LEU A 74 -17.62 -7.89 -14.42
C LEU A 74 -16.41 -7.42 -15.25
N SER A 75 -16.00 -8.16 -16.27
CA SER A 75 -14.93 -7.75 -17.18
C SER A 75 -15.26 -6.41 -17.87
N GLU A 76 -16.53 -6.15 -18.18
CA GLU A 76 -16.95 -4.86 -18.73
C GLU A 76 -17.15 -3.79 -17.63
N GLN A 77 -17.98 -4.09 -16.62
CA GLN A 77 -18.36 -3.10 -15.60
C GLN A 77 -17.23 -2.80 -14.62
N GLY A 78 -16.47 -3.82 -14.21
CA GLY A 78 -15.29 -3.71 -13.38
C GLY A 78 -14.18 -2.92 -14.07
N ARG A 79 -13.91 -3.19 -15.36
CA ARG A 79 -12.98 -2.39 -16.16
C ARG A 79 -13.37 -0.91 -16.19
N ASN A 80 -14.63 -0.60 -16.52
CA ASN A 80 -15.12 0.78 -16.54
C ASN A 80 -15.03 1.44 -15.15
N ALA A 81 -15.33 0.68 -14.10
CA ALA A 81 -15.23 1.13 -12.72
C ALA A 81 -13.77 1.43 -12.33
N ALA A 82 -12.82 0.59 -12.71
CA ALA A 82 -11.39 0.81 -12.49
C ALA A 82 -10.89 2.06 -13.24
N LEU A 83 -11.24 2.24 -14.51
CA LEU A 83 -10.93 3.46 -15.27
C LEU A 83 -11.50 4.70 -14.59
N THR A 84 -12.75 4.62 -14.11
CA THR A 84 -13.41 5.70 -13.37
C THR A 84 -12.71 5.97 -12.03
N GLY A 85 -12.24 4.94 -11.34
CA GLY A 85 -11.45 5.04 -10.11
C GLY A 85 -10.17 5.84 -10.33
N LEU A 86 -9.38 5.44 -11.34
CA LEU A 86 -8.16 6.15 -11.73
C LEU A 86 -8.46 7.60 -12.13
N PHE A 87 -9.45 7.80 -13.01
CA PHE A 87 -9.85 9.11 -13.48
C PHE A 87 -10.18 10.07 -12.32
N ASN A 88 -10.99 9.62 -11.36
CA ASN A 88 -11.35 10.42 -10.20
C ASN A 88 -10.16 10.76 -9.32
N GLU A 89 -9.16 9.88 -9.21
CA GLU A 89 -7.97 10.15 -8.43
C GLU A 89 -7.06 11.16 -9.13
N LEU A 90 -6.85 11.01 -10.43
CA LEU A 90 -6.08 11.96 -11.24
C LEU A 90 -6.70 13.36 -11.27
N LEU A 91 -8.03 13.47 -11.24
CA LEU A 91 -8.71 14.77 -11.16
C LEU A 91 -8.48 15.52 -9.84
N LYS A 92 -8.17 14.82 -8.75
CA LYS A 92 -7.83 15.46 -7.47
C LYS A 92 -6.41 16.00 -7.46
N ASP A 93 -5.58 15.54 -8.39
CA ASP A 93 -4.19 15.95 -8.52
C ASP A 93 -4.08 17.27 -9.30
N ASN A 94 -3.72 18.32 -8.57
CA ASN A 94 -3.55 19.67 -9.13
C ASN A 94 -2.38 19.80 -10.12
N ARG A 95 -1.54 18.76 -10.30
CA ARG A 95 -0.46 18.76 -11.31
C ARG A 95 -1.01 18.66 -12.73
N PHE A 96 -2.18 18.07 -12.91
CA PHE A 96 -2.80 17.85 -14.22
C PHE A 96 -3.87 18.91 -14.50
N GLU A 97 -3.81 19.49 -15.70
CA GLU A 97 -4.78 20.49 -16.18
C GLU A 97 -6.01 19.83 -16.79
N THR A 98 -5.83 18.66 -17.40
CA THR A 98 -6.91 17.95 -18.08
C THR A 98 -6.68 16.45 -18.03
N VAL A 99 -7.72 15.71 -17.67
CA VAL A 99 -7.77 14.25 -17.70
C VAL A 99 -8.95 13.85 -18.58
N LYS A 100 -8.75 12.95 -19.54
CA LYS A 100 -9.81 12.46 -20.46
C LYS A 100 -9.78 10.94 -20.51
N ILE A 101 -10.95 10.31 -20.39
CA ILE A 101 -11.12 8.89 -20.77
C ILE A 101 -11.40 8.84 -22.28
N LEU A 102 -10.63 8.04 -23.01
CA LEU A 102 -10.69 7.94 -24.46
C LEU A 102 -11.36 6.61 -24.87
N ASP A 103 -12.69 6.55 -24.71
CA ASP A 103 -13.48 5.31 -24.94
C ASP A 103 -13.65 4.92 -26.42
N SER A 104 -13.31 5.83 -27.34
CA SER A 104 -13.60 5.68 -28.77
C SER A 104 -12.35 5.44 -29.62
N ILE A 105 -11.28 4.86 -29.05
CA ILE A 105 -10.08 4.54 -29.83
C ILE A 105 -10.34 3.26 -30.64
N PRO A 106 -10.37 3.36 -31.99
CA PRO A 106 -10.51 2.19 -32.85
C PRO A 106 -9.39 1.18 -32.58
N GLN A 107 -9.73 -0.11 -32.49
CA GLN A 107 -8.79 -1.17 -32.08
C GLN A 107 -7.63 -1.34 -33.09
N ASP A 108 -7.84 -0.94 -34.34
CA ASP A 108 -6.85 -0.83 -35.42
C ASP A 108 -5.76 0.24 -35.17
N ILE A 109 -6.05 1.22 -34.31
CA ILE A 109 -5.08 2.23 -33.88
C ILE A 109 -4.21 1.68 -32.73
N LEU A 110 -4.68 0.72 -31.94
CA LEU A 110 -3.90 0.08 -30.87
C LEU A 110 -3.02 -1.04 -31.43
N GLN A 111 -2.08 -0.70 -32.31
CA GLN A 111 -1.12 -1.66 -32.84
C GLN A 111 -0.11 -2.03 -31.75
N LEU A 112 0.04 -3.33 -31.48
CA LEU A 112 1.01 -3.84 -30.54
C LEU A 112 2.39 -3.97 -31.19
N GLU A 113 3.45 -3.74 -30.43
CA GLU A 113 4.79 -4.09 -30.89
C GLU A 113 4.93 -5.62 -30.99
N MET A 114 5.71 -6.09 -31.97
CA MET A 114 5.94 -7.53 -32.10
C MET A 114 6.79 -8.03 -30.93
N GLY A 115 6.24 -8.95 -30.13
CA GLY A 115 6.96 -9.64 -29.06
C GLY A 115 6.95 -8.96 -27.70
N ASN A 116 6.30 -7.80 -27.56
CA ASN A 116 5.96 -7.23 -26.27
C ASN A 116 4.50 -6.72 -26.33
N ASP A 117 3.70 -7.02 -25.31
CA ASP A 117 2.29 -6.58 -25.28
C ASP A 117 2.19 -5.06 -24.99
N SER A 118 3.00 -4.22 -25.62
CA SER A 118 2.95 -2.76 -25.49
C SER A 118 2.37 -2.11 -26.73
N ILE A 119 1.73 -0.96 -26.54
CA ILE A 119 1.24 -0.15 -27.65
C ILE A 119 2.46 0.41 -28.39
N SER A 120 2.48 0.32 -29.72
CA SER A 120 3.57 0.85 -30.53
C SER A 120 3.67 2.37 -30.38
N TRP A 121 4.91 2.89 -30.39
CA TRP A 121 5.15 4.33 -30.22
C TRP A 121 4.43 5.19 -31.26
N THR A 122 4.32 4.71 -32.50
CA THR A 122 3.55 5.38 -33.56
C THR A 122 2.08 5.57 -33.17
N SER A 123 1.49 4.55 -32.53
CA SER A 123 0.10 4.58 -32.08
C SER A 123 -0.06 5.54 -30.89
N VAL A 124 0.85 5.49 -29.93
CA VAL A 124 0.90 6.41 -28.78
C VAL A 124 0.99 7.87 -29.27
N GLU A 125 1.93 8.16 -30.18
CA GLU A 125 2.10 9.50 -30.78
C GLU A 125 0.83 9.96 -31.50
N ASN A 126 0.19 9.09 -32.28
CA ASN A 126 -1.06 9.41 -32.98
C ASN A 126 -2.21 9.72 -32.02
N ILE A 127 -2.37 8.95 -30.94
CA ILE A 127 -3.41 9.20 -29.93
C ILE A 127 -3.13 10.52 -29.22
N CYS A 128 -1.89 10.77 -28.79
CA CYS A 128 -1.49 12.02 -28.14
C CYS A 128 -1.78 13.25 -29.02
N ASN A 129 -1.42 13.18 -30.31
CA ASN A 129 -1.65 14.27 -31.26
C ASN A 129 -3.15 14.48 -31.58
N THR A 130 -3.94 13.40 -31.65
CA THR A 130 -5.36 13.47 -32.00
C THR A 130 -6.21 14.04 -30.86
N TYR A 131 -5.92 13.61 -29.62
CA TYR A 131 -6.73 13.97 -28.44
C TYR A 131 -6.14 15.11 -27.60
N ASP A 132 -5.00 15.64 -28.05
CA ASP A 132 -4.27 16.74 -27.41
C ASP A 132 -3.91 16.42 -25.96
N VAL A 133 -3.18 15.31 -25.77
CA VAL A 133 -2.70 14.81 -24.48
C VAL A 133 -1.19 14.58 -24.49
N ASP A 134 -0.53 14.80 -23.35
CA ASP A 134 0.91 14.70 -23.20
C ASP A 134 1.37 13.28 -22.87
N ALA A 135 0.54 12.51 -22.15
CA ALA A 135 0.82 11.13 -21.76
C ALA A 135 -0.44 10.27 -21.79
N ILE A 136 -0.24 8.96 -21.96
CA ILE A 136 -1.32 7.96 -22.02
C ILE A 136 -1.20 6.98 -20.88
N PHE A 137 -2.25 6.88 -20.08
CA PHE A 137 -2.45 5.84 -19.07
C PHE A 137 -3.25 4.72 -19.72
N SER A 138 -2.62 3.57 -19.91
CA SER A 138 -3.23 2.43 -20.60
C SER A 138 -3.51 1.32 -19.60
N MET A 139 -4.77 0.89 -19.52
CA MET A 139 -5.10 -0.42 -18.96
C MET A 139 -4.77 -1.50 -19.99
N ALA A 140 -3.73 -2.28 -19.72
CA ALA A 140 -3.22 -3.32 -20.61
C ALA A 140 -4.15 -4.54 -20.63
N PHE A 141 -4.68 -4.95 -19.49
CA PHE A 141 -5.64 -6.04 -19.34
C PHE A 141 -6.50 -5.84 -18.09
N PHE A 142 -7.66 -6.50 -18.08
CA PHE A 142 -8.57 -6.60 -16.94
C PHE A 142 -9.24 -7.97 -16.99
N ASP A 143 -8.74 -8.88 -16.18
CA ASP A 143 -9.12 -10.28 -16.18
C ASP A 143 -9.76 -10.67 -14.84
N THR A 144 -10.72 -11.56 -14.90
CA THR A 144 -11.48 -11.99 -13.72
C THR A 144 -11.66 -13.49 -13.74
N GLU A 145 -11.27 -14.16 -12.66
CA GLU A 145 -11.44 -15.61 -12.51
C GLU A 145 -12.11 -15.93 -11.17
N THR A 146 -13.15 -16.74 -11.18
CA THR A 146 -13.91 -17.14 -10.01
C THR A 146 -13.81 -18.63 -9.77
N LYS A 147 -13.20 -18.98 -8.64
CA LYS A 147 -13.16 -20.35 -8.16
C LYS A 147 -14.40 -20.68 -7.33
N ILE A 148 -15.10 -21.73 -7.74
CA ILE A 148 -16.31 -22.22 -7.08
C ILE A 148 -15.97 -23.34 -6.09
N THR A 149 -16.33 -23.18 -4.82
CA THR A 149 -16.20 -24.23 -3.80
C THR A 149 -17.55 -24.52 -3.13
N LEU A 150 -17.96 -25.79 -3.10
CA LEU A 150 -19.20 -26.24 -2.47
C LEU A 150 -18.93 -27.11 -1.24
N LYS A 151 -19.64 -26.82 -0.15
CA LYS A 151 -19.56 -27.58 1.11
C LYS A 151 -20.95 -27.96 1.61
N LYS A 152 -21.15 -29.23 1.96
CA LYS A 152 -22.39 -29.67 2.62
C LYS A 152 -22.47 -29.11 4.04
N THR A 153 -23.61 -28.54 4.39
CA THR A 153 -23.86 -27.91 5.69
C THR A 153 -25.33 -28.09 6.11
N SER A 154 -25.76 -27.34 7.11
CA SER A 154 -27.17 -27.26 7.52
C SER A 154 -27.55 -25.81 7.80
N MET A 155 -28.79 -25.43 7.54
CA MET A 155 -29.31 -24.10 7.83
C MET A 155 -30.66 -24.16 8.56
N MET A 156 -31.03 -23.08 9.24
CA MET A 156 -32.32 -22.95 9.89
C MET A 156 -33.32 -22.31 8.92
N GLN A 157 -34.42 -23.00 8.61
CA GLN A 157 -35.45 -22.50 7.72
C GLN A 157 -36.83 -22.60 8.40
N PRO A 158 -37.69 -21.58 8.31
CA PRO A 158 -39.05 -21.67 8.86
C PRO A 158 -39.87 -22.69 8.06
N ASN A 159 -40.56 -23.58 8.77
CA ASN A 159 -41.57 -24.46 8.18
C ASN A 159 -42.92 -23.74 7.97
N LEU A 160 -43.93 -24.45 7.46
CA LEU A 160 -45.29 -23.92 7.23
C LEU A 160 -45.94 -23.31 8.48
N MET A 161 -45.48 -23.65 9.69
CA MET A 161 -45.95 -23.10 10.96
C MET A 161 -45.05 -21.98 11.51
N ARG A 162 -44.14 -21.42 10.69
CA ARG A 162 -43.12 -20.41 11.07
C ARG A 162 -42.14 -20.85 12.16
N VAL A 163 -42.03 -22.15 12.41
CA VAL A 163 -41.03 -22.70 13.34
C VAL A 163 -39.73 -22.95 12.59
N LYS A 164 -38.61 -22.42 13.09
CA LYS A 164 -37.28 -22.63 12.50
C LYS A 164 -36.83 -24.07 12.73
N VAL A 165 -36.65 -24.83 11.65
CA VAL A 165 -36.14 -26.20 11.67
C VAL A 165 -34.80 -26.30 10.95
N LYS A 166 -33.96 -27.24 11.39
CA LYS A 166 -32.65 -27.50 10.78
C LYS A 166 -32.85 -28.35 9.52
N VAL A 167 -32.48 -27.80 8.36
CA VAL A 167 -32.56 -28.49 7.07
C VAL A 167 -31.16 -28.71 6.49
N PRO A 168 -30.93 -29.79 5.72
CA PRO A 168 -29.71 -29.95 4.92
C PRO A 168 -29.54 -28.74 3.99
N ALA A 169 -28.33 -28.22 3.89
CA ALA A 169 -28.00 -27.09 3.05
C ALA A 169 -26.64 -27.26 2.40
N GLN A 170 -26.36 -26.40 1.43
CA GLN A 170 -25.06 -26.28 0.78
C GLN A 170 -24.55 -24.86 0.98
N GLU A 171 -23.30 -24.76 1.42
CA GLU A 171 -22.55 -23.52 1.51
C GLU A 171 -21.73 -23.40 0.23
N LEU A 172 -21.96 -22.30 -0.50
CA LEU A 172 -21.22 -21.92 -1.67
C LEU A 172 -20.22 -20.83 -1.28
N THR A 173 -18.96 -21.04 -1.62
CA THR A 173 -17.90 -20.02 -1.54
C THR A 173 -17.45 -19.73 -2.97
N LEU A 174 -17.48 -18.46 -3.34
CA LEU A 174 -16.96 -17.94 -4.60
C LEU A 174 -15.74 -17.07 -4.29
N GLU A 175 -14.58 -17.48 -4.76
CA GLU A 175 -13.34 -16.72 -4.63
C GLU A 175 -13.04 -16.10 -6.00
N THR A 176 -13.27 -14.80 -6.14
CA THR A 176 -13.01 -14.07 -7.38
C THR A 176 -11.70 -13.33 -7.28
N LEU A 177 -10.79 -13.63 -8.19
CA LEU A 177 -9.57 -12.89 -8.43
C LEU A 177 -9.85 -11.87 -9.54
N ILE A 178 -9.49 -10.61 -9.29
CA ILE A 178 -9.55 -9.52 -10.26
C ILE A 178 -8.11 -9.08 -10.51
N GLU A 179 -7.62 -9.30 -11.72
CA GLU A 179 -6.27 -8.92 -12.14
C GLU A 179 -6.35 -7.78 -13.14
N ASN A 180 -5.57 -6.72 -12.94
CA ASN A 180 -5.52 -5.60 -13.88
C ASN A 180 -4.13 -5.01 -13.98
N GLY A 181 -3.73 -4.71 -15.22
CA GLY A 181 -2.40 -4.18 -15.54
C GLY A 181 -2.48 -2.77 -16.09
N TRP A 182 -1.57 -1.91 -15.64
CA TRP A 182 -1.48 -0.51 -16.08
C TRP A 182 -0.09 -0.18 -16.62
N LYS A 183 -0.05 0.70 -17.62
CA LYS A 183 1.18 1.26 -18.19
C LYS A 183 1.01 2.77 -18.44
N ILE A 184 2.06 3.55 -18.20
CA ILE A 184 2.09 4.98 -18.54
C ILE A 184 3.06 5.21 -19.69
N TYR A 185 2.56 5.71 -20.82
CA TYR A 185 3.35 6.03 -21.99
C TYR A 185 3.59 7.53 -22.12
N TYR A 186 4.85 7.91 -22.33
CA TYR A 186 5.23 9.28 -22.63
C TYR A 186 5.92 9.38 -24.00
N PRO A 187 5.25 9.91 -25.04
CA PRO A 187 5.75 9.88 -26.42
C PRO A 187 7.00 10.73 -26.64
N ASN A 188 7.16 11.83 -25.90
CA ASN A 188 8.28 12.78 -26.13
C ASN A 188 9.65 12.15 -25.86
N SER A 189 9.77 11.30 -24.83
CA SER A 189 11.01 10.55 -24.55
C SER A 189 10.96 9.10 -25.00
N LYS A 190 9.80 8.62 -25.51
CA LYS A 190 9.55 7.21 -25.86
C LYS A 190 9.84 6.27 -24.69
N GLU A 191 9.30 6.62 -23.54
CA GLU A 191 9.52 5.93 -22.29
C GLU A 191 8.20 5.44 -21.68
N ILE A 192 8.24 4.22 -21.13
CA ILE A 192 7.18 3.71 -20.26
C ILE A 192 7.54 4.15 -18.84
N ILE A 193 6.82 5.14 -18.31
CA ILE A 193 7.11 5.76 -17.01
C ILE A 193 6.84 4.77 -15.87
N ASP A 194 5.82 3.93 -16.03
CA ASP A 194 5.43 2.93 -15.03
C ASP A 194 4.72 1.75 -15.69
N GLU A 195 4.88 0.59 -15.07
CA GLU A 195 4.20 -0.66 -15.43
C GLU A 195 3.97 -1.49 -14.17
N ILE A 196 2.70 -1.80 -13.88
CA ILE A 196 2.33 -2.58 -12.70
C ILE A 196 1.08 -3.42 -12.93
N VAL A 197 0.99 -4.52 -12.19
CA VAL A 197 -0.19 -5.40 -12.11
C VAL A 197 -0.72 -5.36 -10.68
N PHE A 198 -2.05 -5.24 -10.56
CA PHE A 198 -2.78 -5.38 -9.31
C PHE A 198 -3.60 -6.66 -9.32
N ASN A 199 -3.59 -7.33 -8.18
CA ASN A 199 -4.33 -8.56 -7.94
C ASN A 199 -5.20 -8.37 -6.69
N ASP A 200 -6.51 -8.37 -6.88
CA ASP A 200 -7.50 -8.20 -5.84
C ASP A 200 -8.31 -9.48 -5.67
N GLN A 201 -8.56 -9.90 -4.43
CA GLN A 201 -9.36 -11.10 -4.15
C GLN A 201 -10.61 -10.75 -3.36
N VAL A 202 -11.77 -11.17 -3.87
CA VAL A 202 -13.07 -11.03 -3.21
C VAL A 202 -13.65 -12.41 -2.91
N ILE A 203 -13.96 -12.66 -1.63
CA ILE A 203 -14.56 -13.92 -1.19
C ILE A 203 -16.02 -13.67 -0.84
N SER A 204 -16.94 -14.27 -1.59
CA SER A 204 -18.37 -14.23 -1.29
C SER A 204 -18.87 -15.59 -0.85
N LYS A 205 -19.78 -15.61 0.13
CA LYS A 205 -20.33 -16.86 0.70
C LYS A 205 -21.85 -16.79 0.77
N GLY A 206 -22.49 -17.89 0.38
CA GLY A 206 -23.94 -18.03 0.40
C GLY A 206 -24.36 -19.41 0.88
N LYS A 207 -25.59 -19.53 1.41
CA LYS A 207 -26.17 -20.80 1.86
C LYS A 207 -27.55 -20.97 1.27
N GLY A 208 -27.84 -22.17 0.76
CA GLY A 208 -29.14 -22.51 0.19
C GLY A 208 -29.40 -24.01 0.23
N THR A 209 -30.61 -24.42 -0.14
CA THR A 209 -30.94 -25.86 -0.17
C THR A 209 -30.25 -26.58 -1.33
N ASN A 210 -29.83 -25.83 -2.35
CA ASN A 210 -29.07 -26.28 -3.52
C ASN A 210 -28.06 -25.19 -3.96
N PRO A 211 -27.12 -25.48 -4.89
CA PRO A 211 -26.08 -24.52 -5.29
C PRO A 211 -26.63 -23.21 -5.89
N ILE A 212 -27.73 -23.28 -6.64
CA ILE A 212 -28.33 -22.11 -7.30
C ILE A 212 -28.98 -21.19 -6.26
N GLU A 213 -29.68 -21.76 -5.28
CA GLU A 213 -30.21 -20.99 -4.15
C GLU A 213 -29.10 -20.40 -3.30
N ALA A 214 -28.01 -21.14 -3.07
CA ALA A 214 -26.85 -20.64 -2.34
C ALA A 214 -26.20 -19.45 -3.07
N TYR A 215 -26.10 -19.49 -4.39
CA TYR A 215 -25.64 -18.38 -5.23
C TYR A 215 -26.55 -17.15 -5.10
N LYS A 216 -27.87 -17.34 -5.25
CA LYS A 216 -28.85 -16.25 -5.13
C LYS A 216 -28.92 -15.62 -3.73
N ALA A 217 -28.50 -16.36 -2.70
CA ALA A 217 -28.44 -15.87 -1.33
C ALA A 217 -27.19 -15.03 -1.03
N ILE A 218 -26.25 -14.91 -1.99
CA ILE A 218 -25.11 -14.00 -1.85
C ILE A 218 -25.61 -12.58 -2.16
N GLU A 219 -25.77 -11.78 -1.11
CA GLU A 219 -26.16 -10.38 -1.21
C GLU A 219 -24.97 -9.51 -1.66
N ASP A 220 -25.27 -8.45 -2.41
CA ASP A 220 -24.37 -7.33 -2.80
C ASP A 220 -23.03 -7.71 -3.47
N ARG A 221 -22.88 -8.96 -3.92
CA ARG A 221 -21.64 -9.44 -4.56
C ARG A 221 -21.26 -8.60 -5.78
N LYS A 222 -22.20 -8.32 -6.66
CA LYS A 222 -21.94 -7.53 -7.88
C LYS A 222 -21.45 -6.12 -7.55
N GLU A 223 -22.08 -5.48 -6.57
CA GLU A 223 -21.68 -4.15 -6.11
C GLU A 223 -20.28 -4.19 -5.50
N THR A 224 -20.02 -5.16 -4.60
CA THR A 224 -18.71 -5.38 -3.98
C THR A 224 -17.60 -5.56 -5.01
N LEU A 225 -17.84 -6.37 -6.07
CA LEU A 225 -16.85 -6.60 -7.12
C LEU A 225 -16.56 -5.34 -7.95
N VAL A 226 -17.60 -4.54 -8.23
CA VAL A 226 -17.46 -3.26 -8.95
C VAL A 226 -16.73 -2.23 -8.08
N GLU A 227 -17.07 -2.14 -6.80
CA GLU A 227 -16.38 -1.28 -5.84
C GLU A 227 -14.91 -1.64 -5.69
N GLN A 228 -14.59 -2.93 -5.58
CA GLN A 228 -13.20 -3.40 -5.53
C GLN A 228 -12.45 -3.01 -6.81
N SER A 229 -13.08 -3.17 -7.98
CA SER A 229 -12.48 -2.79 -9.26
C SER A 229 -12.20 -1.29 -9.33
N LYS A 230 -13.14 -0.46 -8.86
CA LYS A 230 -12.96 1.00 -8.75
C LYS A 230 -11.84 1.36 -7.78
N ALA A 231 -11.76 0.69 -6.63
CA ALA A 231 -10.71 0.89 -5.65
C ALA A 231 -9.34 0.54 -6.25
N SER A 232 -9.23 -0.53 -7.02
CA SER A 232 -7.99 -0.93 -7.71
C SER A 232 -7.45 0.18 -8.63
N GLY A 233 -8.31 0.76 -9.48
CA GLY A 233 -7.92 1.91 -10.31
C GLY A 233 -7.60 3.18 -9.51
N SER A 234 -8.33 3.44 -8.42
CA SER A 234 -8.03 4.56 -7.52
C SER A 234 -6.67 4.40 -6.84
N ASN A 235 -6.35 3.19 -6.37
CA ASN A 235 -5.07 2.85 -5.75
C ASN A 235 -3.92 3.05 -6.74
N TYR A 236 -4.14 2.76 -8.03
CA TYR A 236 -3.15 3.06 -9.05
C TYR A 236 -2.88 4.56 -9.16
N GLY A 237 -3.92 5.40 -9.18
CA GLY A 237 -3.77 6.86 -9.17
C GLY A 237 -3.03 7.38 -7.94
N GLN A 238 -3.28 6.82 -6.76
CA GLN A 238 -2.63 7.22 -5.51
C GLN A 238 -1.11 6.99 -5.52
N ARG A 239 -0.60 6.01 -6.28
CA ARG A 239 0.85 5.77 -6.43
C ARG A 239 1.60 6.91 -7.11
N LEU A 240 0.88 7.82 -7.77
CA LEU A 240 1.47 9.01 -8.38
C LEU A 240 1.65 10.12 -7.36
N LEU A 241 1.06 10.01 -6.17
CA LEU A 241 1.06 11.02 -5.14
C LEU A 241 2.06 10.67 -4.03
N PRO A 242 2.74 11.67 -3.44
CA PRO A 242 3.41 11.49 -2.17
C PRO A 242 2.44 10.97 -1.11
N PHE A 243 2.92 10.10 -0.22
CA PHE A 243 2.07 9.45 0.78
C PHE A 243 2.67 9.58 2.19
N GLU A 244 1.79 9.66 3.19
CA GLU A 244 2.19 9.65 4.59
C GLU A 244 2.52 8.22 5.02
N ASN A 245 3.71 8.06 5.61
CA ASN A 245 4.18 6.81 6.17
C ASN A 245 4.51 6.99 7.65
N SER A 246 3.97 6.09 8.48
CA SER A 246 4.27 6.00 9.90
C SER A 246 5.52 5.15 10.09
N VAL A 247 6.59 5.75 10.58
CA VAL A 247 7.86 5.06 10.80
C VAL A 247 8.22 5.06 12.27
N GLU A 248 8.69 3.93 12.76
CA GLU A 248 9.16 3.80 14.13
C GLU A 248 10.61 4.25 14.25
N ARG A 249 10.93 4.95 15.33
CA ARG A 249 12.29 5.33 15.70
C ARG A 249 12.55 4.97 17.14
N SER A 250 13.67 4.29 17.38
CA SER A 250 14.18 4.10 18.72
C SER A 250 14.93 5.36 19.17
N TYR A 251 14.84 5.70 20.45
CA TYR A 251 15.68 6.70 21.10
C TYR A 251 16.11 6.21 22.49
N PHE A 252 17.23 6.71 23.01
CA PHE A 252 17.67 6.34 24.36
C PHE A 252 16.86 7.10 25.40
N ALA A 253 16.19 6.37 26.30
CA ALA A 253 15.31 6.95 27.31
C ALA A 253 15.85 6.81 28.74
N ARG A 254 16.92 6.03 28.94
CA ARG A 254 17.46 5.72 30.27
C ARG A 254 18.99 5.78 30.31
N GLY A 255 19.53 6.08 31.48
CA GLY A 255 20.98 6.09 31.75
C GLY A 255 21.40 7.17 32.74
N THR A 256 20.68 8.30 32.75
CA THR A 256 20.79 9.36 33.76
C THR A 256 19.40 9.91 34.07
N THR A 257 19.29 10.70 35.15
CA THR A 257 18.05 11.41 35.48
C THR A 257 17.61 12.36 34.35
N ASN A 258 18.56 12.94 33.61
CA ASN A 258 18.22 13.79 32.46
C ASN A 258 17.57 12.98 31.32
N PHE A 259 18.05 11.77 31.03
CA PHE A 259 17.42 10.89 30.03
C PHE A 259 16.01 10.46 30.43
N GLU A 260 15.82 10.12 31.71
CA GLU A 260 14.51 9.72 32.22
C GLU A 260 13.51 10.87 32.16
N GLN A 261 13.91 12.08 32.58
CA GLN A 261 13.10 13.30 32.48
C GLN A 261 12.82 13.68 31.02
N ALA A 262 13.82 13.58 30.14
CA ALA A 262 13.65 13.84 28.72
C ALA A 262 12.64 12.87 28.09
N SER A 263 12.62 11.60 28.51
CA SER A 263 11.65 10.62 28.00
C SER A 263 10.21 10.99 28.34
N VAL A 264 9.96 11.57 29.52
CA VAL A 264 8.63 12.06 29.91
C VAL A 264 8.24 13.26 29.04
N LEU A 265 9.18 14.16 28.76
CA LEU A 265 8.95 15.31 27.88
C LEU A 265 8.62 14.87 26.46
N VAL A 266 9.36 13.91 25.91
CA VAL A 266 9.09 13.27 24.61
C VAL A 266 7.69 12.67 24.55
N GLU A 267 7.27 11.93 25.59
CA GLU A 267 5.92 11.36 25.68
C GLU A 267 4.82 12.44 25.70
N SER A 268 5.12 13.62 26.24
CA SER A 268 4.21 14.77 26.21
C SER A 268 4.30 15.62 24.93
N GLY A 269 5.21 15.27 24.00
CA GLY A 269 5.46 15.99 22.75
C GLY A 269 6.39 17.21 22.88
N ASP A 270 6.98 17.46 24.04
CA ASP A 270 7.95 18.54 24.27
C ASP A 270 9.38 18.12 23.90
N TRP A 271 9.62 18.06 22.58
CA TRP A 271 10.92 17.72 22.00
C TRP A 271 12.01 18.75 22.32
N GLN A 272 11.63 20.02 22.42
CA GLN A 272 12.58 21.09 22.71
C GLN A 272 13.02 21.06 24.17
N GLY A 273 12.12 20.79 25.11
CA GLY A 273 12.46 20.55 26.50
C GLY A 273 13.36 19.32 26.67
N ALA A 274 13.07 18.23 25.95
CA ALA A 274 13.92 17.03 25.94
C ALA A 274 15.34 17.32 25.41
N SER A 275 15.46 18.14 24.36
CA SER A 275 16.75 18.49 23.76
C SER A 275 17.68 19.24 24.71
N GLN A 276 17.14 20.12 25.56
CA GLN A 276 17.91 20.83 26.59
C GLN A 276 18.51 19.86 27.62
N LEU A 277 17.84 18.76 27.91
CA LEU A 277 18.33 17.74 28.84
C LEU A 277 19.41 16.86 28.19
N TRP A 278 19.24 16.48 26.92
CA TRP A 278 20.27 15.76 26.17
C TRP A 278 21.52 16.62 25.95
N GLN A 279 21.35 17.94 25.72
CA GLN A 279 22.46 18.85 25.52
C GLN A 279 23.41 18.91 26.73
N LYS A 280 22.88 18.78 27.95
CA LYS A 280 23.68 18.70 29.19
C LYS A 280 24.51 17.44 29.29
N GLU A 281 24.16 16.39 28.54
CA GLU A 281 24.81 15.08 28.57
C GLU A 281 25.83 14.91 27.44
N LEU A 282 25.94 15.85 26.50
CA LEU A 282 26.85 15.77 25.36
C LEU A 282 28.34 15.73 25.76
N ASP A 283 28.69 16.39 26.87
CA ASP A 283 30.06 16.44 27.40
C ASP A 283 30.25 15.52 28.62
N ASN A 284 29.38 14.52 28.79
CA ASN A 284 29.46 13.60 29.92
C ASN A 284 30.77 12.80 29.91
N ALA A 285 31.43 12.68 31.07
CA ALA A 285 32.67 11.93 31.21
C ALA A 285 32.53 10.45 30.80
N ASN A 286 31.32 9.89 30.90
CA ASN A 286 31.00 8.58 30.35
C ASN A 286 30.66 8.70 28.87
N SER A 287 31.60 8.27 28.02
CA SER A 287 31.46 8.29 26.56
C SER A 287 30.16 7.64 26.05
N LYS A 288 29.68 6.57 26.69
CA LYS A 288 28.43 5.91 26.30
C LYS A 288 27.21 6.81 26.52
N ILE A 289 27.21 7.65 27.55
CA ILE A 289 26.11 8.57 27.85
C ILE A 289 26.14 9.74 26.87
N ALA A 290 27.32 10.31 26.62
CA ALA A 290 27.53 11.35 25.62
C ALA A 290 27.13 10.91 24.21
N GLY A 291 27.50 9.68 23.82
CA GLY A 291 27.08 9.07 22.56
C GLY A 291 25.56 8.93 22.44
N ARG A 292 24.90 8.42 23.48
CA ARG A 292 23.43 8.32 23.51
C ARG A 292 22.73 9.68 23.39
N ALA A 293 23.33 10.72 23.96
CA ALA A 293 22.81 12.07 23.84
C ALA A 293 22.97 12.58 22.40
N CYS A 294 24.13 12.35 21.77
CA CYS A 294 24.34 12.64 20.35
C CYS A 294 23.32 11.89 19.47
N TYR A 295 23.05 10.62 19.73
CA TYR A 295 22.05 9.84 19.00
C TYR A 295 20.65 10.45 19.12
N ASN A 296 20.22 10.80 20.32
CA ASN A 296 18.91 11.44 20.52
C ASN A 296 18.81 12.81 19.86
N MET A 297 19.92 13.58 19.83
CA MET A 297 19.98 14.82 19.07
C MET A 297 19.81 14.58 17.57
N ALA A 298 20.28 13.46 17.03
CA ALA A 298 20.03 13.10 15.63
C ALA A 298 18.53 12.91 15.35
N ILE A 299 17.83 12.16 16.21
CA ILE A 299 16.37 11.94 16.13
C ILE A 299 15.61 13.26 16.14
N LEU A 300 15.98 14.18 17.03
CA LEU A 300 15.38 15.51 17.09
C LEU A 300 15.53 16.29 15.77
N ASN A 301 16.72 16.24 15.17
CA ASN A 301 16.97 16.95 13.92
C ASN A 301 16.21 16.31 12.74
N GLU A 302 16.01 14.97 12.74
CA GLU A 302 15.10 14.31 11.79
C GLU A 302 13.68 14.85 11.94
N ILE A 303 13.17 14.94 13.18
CA ILE A 303 11.83 15.47 13.48
C ILE A 303 11.67 16.92 12.99
N ASN A 304 12.73 17.72 13.10
CA ASN A 304 12.76 19.10 12.63
C ASN A 304 12.93 19.23 11.10
N GLY A 305 13.16 18.12 10.39
CA GLY A 305 13.41 18.09 8.94
C GLY A 305 14.84 18.45 8.53
N ASP A 306 15.77 18.66 9.47
CA ASP A 306 17.18 18.91 9.17
C ASP A 306 17.96 17.60 9.13
N PHE A 307 17.82 16.88 8.02
CA PHE A 307 18.49 15.59 7.80
C PHE A 307 20.03 15.71 7.81
N ARG A 308 20.59 16.87 7.42
CA ARG A 308 22.05 17.08 7.42
C ARG A 308 22.56 17.16 8.85
N ALA A 309 21.92 17.99 9.69
CA ALA A 309 22.26 18.05 11.11
C ALA A 309 22.02 16.71 11.81
N ALA A 310 20.96 15.99 11.46
CA ALA A 310 20.69 14.65 11.99
C ALA A 310 21.84 13.67 11.69
N MET A 311 22.32 13.66 10.44
CA MET A 311 23.46 12.84 10.04
C MET A 311 24.75 13.23 10.77
N ASP A 312 25.01 14.52 10.96
CA ASP A 312 26.19 14.98 11.71
C ASP A 312 26.16 14.48 13.16
N TRP A 313 25.01 14.58 13.83
CA TRP A 313 24.83 14.08 15.21
C TRP A 313 24.92 12.56 15.31
N ALA A 314 24.33 11.82 14.37
CA ALA A 314 24.42 10.36 14.33
C ALA A 314 25.87 9.92 14.03
N SER A 315 26.57 10.63 13.14
CA SER A 315 27.99 10.38 12.85
C SER A 315 28.87 10.61 14.07
N LYS A 316 28.61 11.69 14.83
CA LYS A 316 29.30 11.96 16.09
C LYS A 316 29.04 10.85 17.12
N SER A 317 27.79 10.43 17.27
CA SER A 317 27.41 9.31 18.16
C SER A 317 28.15 8.02 17.83
N TYR A 318 28.35 7.71 16.55
CA TYR A 318 29.08 6.52 16.13
C TYR A 318 30.60 6.69 16.25
N LYS A 319 31.17 7.70 15.60
CA LYS A 319 32.62 7.88 15.46
C LYS A 319 33.32 8.21 16.78
N ASP A 320 32.71 9.05 17.61
CA ASP A 320 33.35 9.54 18.83
C ASP A 320 33.03 8.65 20.04
N HIS A 321 31.90 7.92 20.00
CA HIS A 321 31.34 7.22 21.15
C HIS A 321 30.97 5.73 20.92
N ASP A 322 31.21 5.18 19.73
CA ASP A 322 30.99 3.76 19.36
C ASP A 322 29.56 3.26 19.63
N ILE A 323 28.56 4.13 19.48
CA ILE A 323 27.14 3.73 19.56
C ILE A 323 26.75 3.04 18.25
N LYS A 324 26.71 1.72 18.26
CA LYS A 324 26.44 0.91 17.07
C LYS A 324 25.08 1.18 16.43
N ASP A 325 24.05 1.45 17.24
CA ASP A 325 22.70 1.79 16.77
C ASP A 325 22.70 3.06 15.89
N ALA A 326 23.70 3.94 16.05
CA ALA A 326 23.87 5.13 15.22
C ALA A 326 24.35 4.83 13.80
N MET A 327 25.01 3.69 13.57
CA MET A 327 25.47 3.31 12.23
C MET A 327 24.29 2.93 11.32
N GLU A 328 23.40 2.06 11.80
CA GLU A 328 22.18 1.70 11.06
C GLU A 328 21.27 2.92 10.85
N TYR A 329 21.21 3.80 11.85
CA TYR A 329 20.42 5.02 11.74
C TYR A 329 20.99 6.03 10.73
N LEU A 330 22.31 6.08 10.51
CA LEU A 330 22.91 6.89 9.45
C LEU A 330 22.43 6.46 8.06
N ASP A 331 22.38 5.15 7.80
CA ASP A 331 21.90 4.61 6.51
C ASP A 331 20.43 4.99 6.27
N ILE A 332 19.61 4.96 7.33
CA ILE A 332 18.22 5.41 7.29
C ILE A 332 18.15 6.91 6.96
N LEU A 333 18.94 7.75 7.64
CA LEU A 333 18.95 9.20 7.40
C LEU A 333 19.45 9.57 6.00
N GLU A 334 20.45 8.87 5.46
CA GLU A 334 20.92 9.07 4.09
C GLU A 334 19.82 8.73 3.08
N HIS A 335 19.13 7.61 3.28
CA HIS A 335 17.97 7.26 2.47
C HIS A 335 16.88 8.33 2.55
N ARG A 336 16.54 8.79 3.77
CA ARG A 336 15.55 9.85 3.98
C ARG A 336 15.94 11.16 3.31
N LEU A 337 17.21 11.54 3.34
CA LEU A 337 17.71 12.73 2.65
C LEU A 337 17.49 12.64 1.14
N PHE A 338 17.79 11.48 0.54
CA PHE A 338 17.55 11.23 -0.88
C PHE A 338 16.05 11.28 -1.22
N GLN A 339 15.20 10.60 -0.43
CA GLN A 339 13.75 10.65 -0.62
C GLN A 339 13.20 12.07 -0.52
N ASN A 340 13.70 12.87 0.42
CA ASN A 340 13.27 14.26 0.59
C ASN A 340 13.63 15.12 -0.62
N GLN A 341 14.76 14.89 -1.28
CA GLN A 341 15.13 15.59 -2.51
C GLN A 341 14.17 15.27 -3.67
N ILE A 342 13.76 14.01 -3.81
CA ILE A 342 12.75 13.60 -4.81
C ILE A 342 11.40 14.24 -4.48
N LEU A 343 11.01 14.22 -3.20
CA LEU A 343 9.76 14.81 -2.73
C LEU A 343 9.71 16.32 -3.02
N GLU A 344 10.80 17.04 -2.76
CA GLU A 344 10.94 18.46 -3.10
C GLU A 344 10.75 18.70 -4.60
N GLN A 345 11.29 17.83 -5.46
CA GLN A 345 11.07 17.92 -6.91
C GLN A 345 9.62 17.64 -7.31
N GLN A 346 8.94 16.72 -6.63
CA GLN A 346 7.55 16.35 -6.93
C GLN A 346 6.54 17.41 -6.45
N VAL A 347 6.84 18.08 -5.33
CA VAL A 347 5.97 19.08 -4.70
C VAL A 347 6.25 20.50 -5.20
N SER A 348 7.49 20.80 -5.62
CA SER A 348 7.83 22.09 -6.23
C SER A 348 7.10 22.27 -7.56
N ARG A 349 6.47 23.44 -7.72
CA ARG A 349 5.67 23.81 -8.89
C ARG A 349 6.49 24.40 -10.02
#